data_AF-A0A9E2YJ01-F1
#
_entry.id   AF-A0A9E2YJ01-F1
#
_cell.length_a   1.000
_cell.length_b   1.000
_cell.length_c   1.000
_cell.angle_alpha   90.00
_cell.angle_beta   90.00
_cell.angle_gamma   90.00
#
_symmetry.space_group_name_H-M   'P 1'
#
loop_
_entity.id
_entity.type
_entity.pdbx_description
1 polymer ?
#
loop_
_entity_poly.entity_id
_entity_poly.type
_entity_poly.pdbx_seq_one_letter_code
_entity_poly.pdbx_strand_id
1 'polypeptide(L)'
;MTDQDRKAARREIADALLKALERRHEVLDLIVEADNKSAAVDAIAGLLGTSHAGAEAVFGLSFDRLTKDSRKTIQAELEDLNKQLSFTLGERPASSGDTLELRPFSATEDRDIFNVRTQDMGGASGDGSGGQAGNLDDEIRAALGRVDDEEAAWFVAIDSGEKVGMVFGELVRGEVDVRIWIHPDHRKRGFGTAALRKSRSELAWCFPAAPLV
;
A
#
# COMPACT_ATOMS: atom_id res chain seq x y z
N MET A 1 -0.85 -5.51 9.12
CA MET A 1 0.42 -5.79 8.42
C MET A 1 0.12 -6.61 7.19
N THR A 2 0.41 -6.07 6.01
CA THR A 2 0.13 -6.70 4.72
C THR A 2 1.13 -7.82 4.42
N ASP A 3 0.84 -8.67 3.42
CA ASP A 3 1.78 -9.69 2.95
C ASP A 3 3.08 -9.06 2.41
N GLN A 4 2.98 -7.88 1.81
CA GLN A 4 4.13 -7.11 1.32
C GLN A 4 5.01 -6.62 2.47
N ASP A 5 4.42 -6.08 3.54
CA ASP A 5 5.17 -5.64 4.73
C ASP A 5 5.93 -6.81 5.36
N ARG A 6 5.32 -8.01 5.38
CA ARG A 6 5.96 -9.24 5.86
C ARG A 6 7.15 -9.63 5.01
N LYS A 7 7.02 -9.57 3.68
CA LYS A 7 8.11 -9.89 2.74
C LYS A 7 9.23 -8.86 2.81
N ALA A 8 8.91 -7.57 2.94
CA ALA A 8 9.89 -6.51 3.12
C ALA A 8 10.68 -6.68 4.42
N ALA A 9 10.00 -6.93 5.54
CA ALA A 9 10.64 -7.22 6.82
C ALA A 9 11.51 -8.48 6.74
N ARG A 10 11.05 -9.54 6.08
CA ARG A 10 11.83 -10.77 5.92
C ARG A 10 13.07 -10.56 5.06
N ARG A 11 12.95 -9.78 3.98
CA ARG A 11 14.05 -9.40 3.10
C ARG A 11 15.11 -8.61 3.86
N GLU A 12 14.69 -7.67 4.69
CA GLU A 12 15.59 -6.89 5.53
C GLU A 12 16.36 -7.77 6.53
N ILE A 13 15.68 -8.71 7.19
CA ILE A 13 16.34 -9.67 8.08
C ILE A 13 17.35 -10.52 7.30
N ALA A 14 16.99 -11.08 6.14
CA ALA A 14 17.90 -11.89 5.33
C ALA A 14 19.15 -11.10 4.88
N ASP A 15 18.98 -9.84 4.50
CA ASP A 15 20.06 -8.91 4.17
C ASP A 15 20.98 -8.64 5.37
N ALA A 16 20.40 -8.36 6.54
CA ALA A 16 21.16 -8.14 7.78
C ALA A 16 22.00 -9.36 8.16
N LEU A 17 21.44 -10.57 8.04
CA LEU A 17 22.16 -11.81 8.32
C LEU A 17 23.36 -12.01 7.39
N LEU A 18 23.22 -11.74 6.09
CA LEU A 18 24.35 -11.84 5.15
C LEU A 18 25.43 -10.81 5.44
N LYS A 19 25.06 -9.54 5.66
CA LYS A 19 26.01 -8.49 6.04
C LYS A 19 26.77 -8.86 7.31
N ALA A 20 26.08 -9.42 8.31
CA ALA A 20 26.70 -9.89 9.54
C ALA A 20 27.72 -11.00 9.28
N LEU A 21 27.42 -11.94 8.38
CA LEU A 21 28.32 -13.05 8.02
C LEU A 21 29.57 -12.58 7.25
N GLU A 22 29.44 -11.54 6.44
CA GLU A 22 30.54 -10.89 5.74
C GLU A 22 31.45 -10.14 6.73
N ARG A 23 30.86 -9.50 7.73
CA ARG A 23 31.54 -8.72 8.78
C ARG A 23 31.61 -9.46 10.13
N ARG A 24 31.67 -10.79 10.09
CA ARG A 24 31.54 -11.67 11.26
C ARG A 24 32.49 -11.33 12.42
N HIS A 25 33.70 -10.85 12.11
CA HIS A 25 34.68 -10.49 13.13
C HIS A 25 34.23 -9.23 13.87
N GLU A 26 33.90 -8.17 13.13
CA GLU A 26 33.39 -6.92 13.71
C GLU A 26 32.10 -7.13 14.51
N VAL A 27 31.19 -7.96 14.01
CA VAL A 27 29.94 -8.29 14.73
C VAL A 27 30.22 -9.03 16.03
N LEU A 28 31.11 -10.01 16.02
CA LEU A 28 31.48 -10.74 17.24
C LEU A 28 32.20 -9.84 18.24
N ASP A 29 33.10 -8.97 17.77
CA ASP A 29 33.80 -8.02 18.62
C ASP A 29 32.81 -7.08 19.31
N LEU A 30 31.84 -6.50 18.58
CA LEU A 30 30.79 -5.66 19.16
C LEU A 30 29.92 -6.41 20.19
N ILE A 31 29.59 -7.68 19.93
CA ILE A 31 28.80 -8.48 20.87
C ILE A 31 29.57 -8.71 22.18
N VAL A 32 30.88 -8.95 22.08
CA VAL A 32 31.74 -9.20 23.24
C VAL A 32 32.01 -7.92 24.03
N GLU A 33 32.10 -6.76 23.36
CA GLU A 33 32.31 -5.45 24.00
C GLU A 33 31.06 -4.87 24.67
N ALA A 34 29.86 -5.34 24.32
CA ALA A 34 28.61 -4.80 24.83
C ALA A 34 28.30 -5.25 26.27
N ASP A 35 27.85 -4.30 27.10
CA ASP A 35 27.48 -4.57 28.51
C ASP A 35 26.29 -5.52 28.66
N ASN A 36 25.38 -5.55 27.68
CA ASN A 36 24.16 -6.33 27.71
C ASN A 36 23.59 -6.55 26.31
N LYS A 37 22.56 -7.42 26.22
CA LYS A 37 21.87 -7.73 24.96
C LYS A 37 21.39 -6.47 24.22
N SER A 38 20.77 -5.50 24.93
CA SER A 38 20.24 -4.30 24.28
C SER A 38 21.35 -3.49 23.63
N ALA A 39 22.45 -3.27 24.35
CA ALA A 39 23.62 -2.56 23.85
C ALA A 39 24.23 -3.27 22.64
N ALA A 40 24.31 -4.60 22.65
CA ALA A 40 24.80 -5.38 21.51
C ALA A 40 23.89 -5.23 20.29
N VAL A 41 22.57 -5.31 20.47
CA VAL A 41 21.59 -5.16 19.38
C VAL A 41 21.67 -3.75 18.77
N ASP A 42 21.76 -2.70 19.60
CA ASP A 42 21.88 -1.32 19.12
C ASP A 42 23.19 -1.10 18.36
N ALA A 43 24.29 -1.67 18.85
CA ALA A 43 25.60 -1.61 18.17
C ALA A 43 25.58 -2.34 16.82
N ILE A 44 24.96 -3.52 16.75
CA ILE A 44 24.80 -4.28 15.49
C ILE A 44 23.94 -3.49 14.49
N ALA A 45 22.83 -2.90 14.95
CA ALA A 45 21.97 -2.08 14.10
C ALA A 45 22.75 -0.91 13.47
N GLY A 46 23.57 -0.23 14.28
CA GLY A 46 24.45 0.85 13.84
C GLY A 46 25.54 0.37 12.87
N LEU A 47 26.19 -0.76 13.17
CA LEU A 47 27.25 -1.33 12.32
C LEU A 47 26.73 -1.71 10.93
N LEU A 48 25.58 -2.39 10.87
CA LEU A 48 25.05 -2.99 9.64
C LEU A 48 24.05 -2.10 8.89
N GLY A 49 23.62 -0.98 9.50
CA GLY A 49 22.60 -0.09 8.94
C GLY A 49 21.27 -0.81 8.74
N THR A 50 20.81 -1.55 9.75
CA THR A 50 19.57 -2.36 9.70
C THR A 50 18.62 -1.97 10.84
N SER A 51 17.35 -2.35 10.75
CA SER A 51 16.39 -2.18 11.84
C SER A 51 16.77 -2.97 13.09
N HIS A 52 16.16 -2.60 14.21
CA HIS A 52 16.28 -3.33 15.47
C HIS A 52 15.90 -4.80 15.32
N ALA A 53 14.86 -5.12 14.54
CA ALA A 53 14.45 -6.50 14.27
C ALA A 53 15.51 -7.29 13.48
N GLY A 54 16.16 -6.65 12.49
CA GLY A 54 17.29 -7.23 11.77
C GLY A 54 18.49 -7.49 12.69
N ALA A 55 18.80 -6.54 13.56
CA ALA A 55 19.88 -6.67 14.54
C ALA A 55 19.59 -7.74 15.60
N GLU A 56 18.36 -7.86 16.10
CA GLU A 56 17.95 -8.94 17.00
C GLU A 56 18.11 -10.32 16.34
N ALA A 57 17.76 -10.45 15.05
CA ALA A 57 17.94 -11.68 14.31
C ALA A 57 19.42 -12.06 14.15
N VAL A 58 20.29 -11.07 13.95
CA VAL A 58 21.75 -11.27 13.91
C VAL A 58 22.29 -11.68 15.28
N PHE A 59 21.87 -11.02 16.36
CA PHE A 59 22.29 -11.37 17.72
C PHE A 59 21.84 -12.79 18.10
N GLY A 60 20.65 -13.20 17.64
CA GLY A 60 20.10 -14.55 17.84
C GLY A 60 20.63 -15.62 16.87
N LEU A 61 21.61 -15.30 16.02
CA LEU A 61 22.13 -16.24 15.03
C LEU A 61 22.81 -17.43 15.71
N SER A 62 22.36 -18.64 15.39
CA SER A 62 22.97 -19.88 15.85
C SER A 62 24.19 -20.27 15.01
N PHE A 63 25.18 -20.93 15.62
CA PHE A 63 26.45 -21.28 14.95
C PHE A 63 26.29 -22.20 13.72
N ASP A 64 25.22 -23.01 13.65
CA ASP A 64 24.92 -23.84 12.47
C ASP A 64 24.63 -23.00 11.22
N ARG A 65 24.14 -21.76 11.39
CA ARG A 65 23.86 -20.82 10.30
C ARG A 65 25.11 -20.19 9.70
N LEU A 66 26.29 -20.39 10.30
CA LEU A 66 27.57 -19.88 9.77
C LEU A 66 28.14 -20.74 8.64
N THR A 67 27.63 -21.95 8.45
CA THR A 67 28.16 -22.89 7.45
C THR A 67 28.01 -22.34 6.02
N LYS A 68 28.91 -22.76 5.12
CA LYS A 68 28.81 -22.37 3.70
C LYS A 68 27.46 -22.72 3.08
N ASP A 69 26.86 -23.83 3.50
CA ASP A 69 25.55 -24.27 3.02
C ASP A 69 24.44 -23.34 3.48
N SER A 70 24.32 -23.08 4.79
CA SER A 70 23.32 -22.15 5.33
C SER A 70 23.44 -20.74 4.76
N ARG A 71 24.66 -20.25 4.51
CA ARG A 71 24.86 -18.95 3.86
C ARG A 71 24.31 -18.92 2.44
N LYS A 72 24.51 -19.98 1.65
CA LYS A 72 23.91 -20.09 0.31
C LYS A 72 22.39 -20.12 0.39
N THR A 73 21.81 -20.78 1.39
CA THR A 73 20.35 -20.77 1.61
C THR A 73 19.83 -19.37 1.89
N ILE A 74 20.47 -18.62 2.80
CA ILE A 74 20.07 -17.24 3.13
C ILE A 74 20.22 -16.34 1.90
N GLN A 75 21.30 -16.51 1.12
CA GLN A 75 21.50 -15.78 -0.14
C GLN A 75 20.39 -16.09 -1.17
N ALA A 76 20.05 -17.36 -1.37
CA ALA A 76 18.98 -17.76 -2.27
C ALA A 76 17.61 -17.23 -1.81
N GLU A 77 17.35 -17.23 -0.50
CA GLU A 77 16.14 -16.62 0.09
C GLU A 77 16.09 -15.11 -0.20
N LEU A 78 17.20 -14.39 0.00
CA LEU A 78 17.28 -12.96 -0.29
C LEU A 78 17.07 -12.68 -1.79
N GLU A 79 17.67 -13.47 -2.66
CA GLU A 79 17.47 -13.35 -4.12
C GLU A 79 16.02 -13.60 -4.53
N ASP A 80 15.36 -14.61 -3.95
CA ASP A 80 13.95 -14.90 -4.19
C ASP A 80 13.04 -13.77 -3.67
N LEU A 81 13.28 -13.29 -2.46
CA LEU A 81 12.54 -12.15 -1.90
C LEU A 81 12.73 -10.89 -2.71
N ASN A 82 13.96 -10.61 -3.17
CA ASN A 82 14.23 -9.48 -4.07
C ASN A 82 13.50 -9.65 -5.41
N LYS A 83 13.44 -10.87 -6.00
CA LYS A 83 12.66 -11.14 -7.21
C LYS A 83 11.18 -10.92 -6.99
N GLN A 84 10.62 -11.44 -5.90
CA GLN A 84 9.20 -11.26 -5.56
C GLN A 84 8.86 -9.78 -5.34
N LEU A 85 9.68 -9.05 -4.56
CA LEU A 85 9.48 -7.62 -4.31
C LEU A 85 9.66 -6.79 -5.58
N SER A 86 10.66 -7.11 -6.41
CA SER A 86 10.88 -6.45 -7.71
C SER A 86 9.76 -6.73 -8.70
N PHE A 87 9.19 -7.94 -8.69
CA PHE A 87 8.02 -8.29 -9.50
C PHE A 87 6.78 -7.52 -9.03
N THR A 88 6.64 -7.35 -7.71
CA THR A 88 5.52 -6.60 -7.11
C THR A 88 5.62 -5.10 -7.43
N LEU A 89 6.82 -4.50 -7.37
CA LEU A 89 7.10 -3.11 -7.75
C LEU A 89 7.09 -2.88 -9.27
N GLY A 90 7.59 -3.85 -10.05
CA GLY A 90 7.70 -3.78 -11.50
C GLY A 90 6.37 -3.95 -12.23
N GLU A 91 5.46 -4.78 -11.72
CA GLU A 91 4.11 -4.90 -12.28
C GLU A 91 3.15 -3.82 -11.73
N ARG A 92 3.40 -3.27 -10.54
CA ARG A 92 2.47 -2.34 -9.85
C ARG A 92 3.18 -1.24 -9.06
N PRO A 93 3.84 -0.27 -9.72
CA PRO A 93 4.60 0.79 -9.05
C PRO A 93 3.75 1.64 -8.09
N ALA A 94 2.45 1.78 -8.33
CA ALA A 94 1.56 2.55 -7.48
C ALA A 94 1.01 1.77 -6.27
N SER A 95 1.28 0.47 -6.15
CA SER A 95 0.74 -0.36 -5.05
C SER A 95 1.27 0.01 -3.65
N SER A 96 2.43 0.67 -3.58
CA SER A 96 2.95 1.24 -2.33
C SER A 96 2.01 2.32 -1.79
N GLY A 97 1.32 3.06 -2.67
CA GLY A 97 0.29 4.05 -2.30
C GLY A 97 0.84 5.35 -1.70
N ASP A 98 2.16 5.55 -1.73
CA ASP A 98 2.82 6.70 -1.12
C ASP A 98 2.59 8.01 -1.91
N THR A 99 2.41 7.92 -3.23
CA THR A 99 2.20 9.06 -4.14
C THR A 99 0.74 9.29 -4.53
N LEU A 100 -0.15 8.35 -4.17
CA LEU A 100 -1.58 8.44 -4.49
C LEU A 100 -2.32 9.29 -3.46
N GLU A 101 -3.00 10.32 -3.95
CA GLU A 101 -3.86 11.20 -3.17
C GLU A 101 -5.33 10.97 -3.54
N LEU A 102 -6.21 11.10 -2.56
CA LEU A 102 -7.65 11.15 -2.78
C LEU A 102 -8.12 12.57 -2.49
N ARG A 103 -8.72 13.19 -3.50
CA ARG A 103 -9.26 14.54 -3.42
C ARG A 103 -10.78 14.49 -3.59
N PRO A 104 -11.57 15.27 -2.83
CA PRO A 104 -13.01 15.38 -3.07
C PRO A 104 -13.32 15.73 -4.53
N PHE A 105 -14.35 15.09 -5.08
CA PHE A 105 -14.79 15.29 -6.45
C PHE A 105 -15.28 16.72 -6.69
N SER A 106 -14.86 17.33 -7.80
CA SER A 106 -15.29 18.66 -8.23
C SER A 106 -15.98 18.59 -9.59
N ALA A 107 -17.25 19.01 -9.66
CA ALA A 107 -18.01 18.99 -10.92
C ALA A 107 -17.39 19.82 -12.05
N THR A 108 -16.67 20.89 -11.72
CA THR A 108 -16.04 21.76 -12.72
C THR A 108 -14.74 21.19 -13.23
N GLU A 109 -13.98 20.51 -12.37
CA GLU A 109 -12.65 20.02 -12.72
C GLU A 109 -12.67 18.57 -13.20
N ASP A 110 -13.55 17.73 -12.67
CA ASP A 110 -13.52 16.26 -12.79
C ASP A 110 -14.61 15.66 -13.69
N ARG A 111 -15.29 16.53 -14.43
CA ARG A 111 -16.26 16.11 -15.45
C ARG A 111 -15.64 15.15 -16.46
N ASP A 112 -14.38 15.38 -16.82
CA ASP A 112 -13.61 14.58 -17.77
C ASP A 112 -13.47 13.12 -17.32
N ILE A 113 -12.95 12.88 -16.12
CA ILE A 113 -12.74 11.52 -15.60
C ILE A 113 -14.07 10.81 -15.31
N PHE A 114 -15.08 11.54 -14.85
CA PHE A 114 -16.41 10.97 -14.62
C PHE A 114 -17.09 10.55 -15.94
N ASN A 115 -16.92 11.34 -17.01
CA ASN A 115 -17.41 10.97 -18.34
C ASN A 115 -16.74 9.68 -18.85
N VAL A 116 -15.42 9.57 -18.72
CA VAL A 116 -14.69 8.35 -19.12
C VAL A 116 -15.17 7.14 -18.32
N ARG A 117 -15.35 7.28 -17.00
CA ARG A 117 -15.90 6.23 -16.14
C ARG A 117 -17.28 5.79 -16.60
N THR A 118 -18.18 6.73 -16.88
CA THR A 118 -19.55 6.43 -17.30
C THR A 118 -19.58 5.67 -18.63
N GLN A 119 -18.70 6.03 -19.58
CA GLN A 119 -18.57 5.33 -20.85
C GLN A 119 -18.00 3.92 -20.67
N ASP A 120 -16.94 3.75 -19.89
CA ASP A 120 -16.30 2.45 -19.63
C ASP A 120 -17.22 1.49 -18.86
N MET A 121 -18.08 2.02 -17.98
CA MET A 121 -19.10 1.24 -17.26
C MET A 121 -20.37 0.98 -18.08
N GLY A 122 -20.34 1.19 -19.40
CA GLY A 122 -21.48 0.91 -20.29
C GLY A 122 -22.69 1.81 -20.04
N GLY A 123 -22.48 3.00 -19.48
CA GLY A 123 -23.55 3.93 -19.13
C GLY A 123 -24.27 3.57 -17.83
N ALA A 124 -23.64 2.84 -16.91
CA ALA A 124 -24.20 2.64 -15.57
C ALA A 124 -24.10 3.91 -14.71
N SER A 125 -25.09 4.19 -13.88
CA SER A 125 -25.08 5.35 -12.96
C SER A 125 -23.88 5.32 -11.99
N GLY A 126 -23.46 6.50 -11.55
CA GLY A 126 -22.41 6.68 -10.55
C GLY A 126 -22.84 6.23 -9.15
N ASP A 127 -24.13 6.32 -8.84
CA ASP A 127 -24.72 6.13 -7.51
C ASP A 127 -24.72 4.68 -6.99
N GLY A 128 -24.46 3.70 -7.86
CA GLY A 128 -24.43 2.27 -7.48
C GLY A 128 -25.76 1.55 -7.53
N SER A 129 -26.83 2.22 -7.94
CA SER A 129 -28.16 1.63 -8.14
C SER A 129 -28.21 0.55 -9.23
N GLY A 130 -27.19 0.48 -10.09
CA GLY A 130 -27.18 -0.38 -11.28
C GLY A 130 -28.11 0.11 -12.39
N GLY A 131 -28.73 1.28 -12.22
CA GLY A 131 -29.54 1.95 -13.25
C GLY A 131 -28.69 2.52 -14.39
N GLN A 132 -29.36 2.86 -15.48
CA GLN A 132 -28.72 3.55 -16.60
C GLN A 132 -28.51 5.02 -16.22
N ALA A 133 -27.30 5.52 -16.47
CA ALA A 133 -26.92 6.90 -16.27
C ALA A 133 -27.81 7.81 -17.14
N GLY A 134 -28.31 8.89 -16.53
CA GLY A 134 -28.94 9.99 -17.23
C GLY A 134 -27.93 10.84 -18.00
N ASN A 135 -28.30 12.09 -18.27
CA ASN A 135 -27.34 13.06 -18.80
C ASN A 135 -26.22 13.27 -17.77
N LEU A 136 -24.98 13.40 -18.23
CA LEU A 136 -23.79 13.59 -17.40
C LEU A 136 -23.94 14.73 -16.39
N ASP A 137 -24.55 15.85 -16.79
CA ASP A 137 -24.81 16.99 -15.90
C ASP A 137 -25.81 16.67 -14.79
N ASP A 138 -26.83 15.87 -15.11
CA ASP A 138 -27.87 15.49 -14.16
C ASP A 138 -27.33 14.43 -13.19
N GLU A 139 -26.51 13.49 -13.66
CA GLU A 139 -25.78 12.53 -12.83
C GLU A 139 -24.83 13.23 -11.85
N ILE A 140 -24.03 14.19 -12.34
CA ILE A 140 -23.12 14.96 -11.48
C ILE A 140 -23.91 15.75 -10.43
N ARG A 141 -25.04 16.36 -10.83
CA ARG A 141 -25.88 17.12 -9.88
C ARG A 141 -26.52 16.21 -8.83
N ALA A 142 -27.04 15.05 -9.24
CA ALA A 142 -27.63 14.08 -8.33
C ALA A 142 -26.59 13.53 -7.35
N ALA A 143 -25.39 13.24 -7.84
CA ALA A 143 -24.28 12.80 -7.01
C ALA A 143 -23.87 13.84 -5.97
N LEU A 144 -23.69 15.10 -6.40
CA LEU A 144 -23.34 16.18 -5.48
C LEU A 144 -24.42 16.42 -4.44
N GLY A 145 -25.71 16.33 -4.80
CA GLY A 145 -26.80 16.44 -3.82
C GLY A 145 -26.68 15.40 -2.72
N ARG A 146 -26.33 14.15 -3.07
CA ARG A 146 -26.13 13.07 -2.09
C ARG A 146 -24.86 13.24 -1.26
N VAL A 147 -23.83 13.86 -1.82
CA VAL A 147 -22.63 14.24 -1.05
C VAL A 147 -22.96 15.34 -0.04
N ASP A 148 -23.73 16.36 -0.45
CA ASP A 148 -24.19 17.44 0.42
C ASP A 148 -25.14 16.93 1.53
N ASP A 149 -25.97 15.93 1.22
CA ASP A 149 -26.87 15.26 2.17
C ASP A 149 -26.15 14.24 3.08
N GLU A 150 -24.81 14.13 3.00
CA GLU A 150 -23.99 13.17 3.75
C GLU A 150 -24.41 11.70 3.53
N GLU A 151 -24.96 11.39 2.36
CA GLU A 151 -25.35 10.03 1.94
C GLU A 151 -24.29 9.39 1.01
N ALA A 152 -23.36 10.18 0.50
CA ALA A 152 -22.30 9.74 -0.39
C ALA A 152 -20.99 10.50 -0.17
N ALA A 153 -19.87 9.90 -0.53
CA ALA A 153 -18.56 10.56 -0.56
C ALA A 153 -17.81 10.13 -1.81
N TRP A 154 -17.51 11.10 -2.68
CA TRP A 154 -16.90 10.86 -3.99
C TRP A 154 -15.52 11.50 -4.04
N PHE A 155 -14.53 10.72 -4.43
CA PHE A 155 -13.14 11.16 -4.52
C PHE A 155 -12.55 10.85 -5.90
N VAL A 156 -11.64 11.70 -6.33
CA VAL A 156 -10.76 11.47 -7.47
C VAL A 156 -9.40 11.02 -6.95
N ALA A 157 -8.92 9.91 -7.49
CA ALA A 157 -7.58 9.40 -7.21
C ALA A 157 -6.58 10.08 -8.14
N ILE A 158 -5.60 10.76 -7.55
CA ILE A 158 -4.57 11.53 -8.27
C ILE A 158 -3.20 10.95 -7.92
N ASP A 159 -2.39 10.67 -8.93
CA ASP A 159 -1.00 10.24 -8.78
C ASP A 159 -0.10 11.13 -9.62
N SER A 160 0.90 11.77 -8.98
CA SER A 160 1.84 12.68 -9.66
C SER A 160 1.16 13.78 -10.51
N GLY A 161 -0.04 14.22 -10.11
CA GLY A 161 -0.84 15.23 -10.82
C GLY A 161 -1.77 14.67 -11.92
N GLU A 162 -1.74 13.37 -12.20
CA GLU A 162 -2.65 12.73 -13.15
C GLU A 162 -3.85 12.09 -12.45
N LYS A 163 -5.04 12.21 -13.04
CA LYS A 163 -6.25 11.56 -12.53
C LYS A 163 -6.27 10.09 -12.97
N VAL A 164 -6.05 9.19 -12.02
CA VAL A 164 -5.86 7.75 -12.29
C VAL A 164 -7.09 6.91 -11.98
N GLY A 165 -8.08 7.46 -11.27
CA GLY A 165 -9.31 6.76 -10.93
C GLY A 165 -10.27 7.56 -10.08
N MET A 166 -11.33 6.90 -9.62
CA MET A 166 -12.37 7.45 -8.75
C MET A 166 -12.74 6.45 -7.65
N VAL A 167 -13.09 6.98 -6.49
CA VAL A 167 -13.61 6.22 -5.34
C VAL A 167 -14.97 6.77 -4.97
N PHE A 168 -15.92 5.87 -4.79
CA PHE A 168 -17.29 6.15 -4.42
C PHE A 168 -17.59 5.42 -3.11
N GLY A 169 -17.93 6.17 -2.06
CA GLY A 169 -18.53 5.62 -0.85
C GLY A 169 -20.00 5.98 -0.82
N GLU A 170 -20.87 4.99 -0.74
CA GLU A 170 -22.32 5.18 -0.70
C GLU A 170 -22.87 4.63 0.63
N LEU A 171 -23.58 5.47 1.39
CA LEU A 171 -24.19 5.03 2.63
C LEU A 171 -25.48 4.26 2.34
N VAL A 172 -25.44 2.95 2.51
CA VAL A 172 -26.57 2.04 2.29
C VAL A 172 -26.86 1.31 3.60
N ARG A 173 -28.04 1.59 4.18
CA ARG A 173 -28.54 0.91 5.41
C ARG A 173 -27.58 0.98 6.61
N GLY A 174 -26.83 2.08 6.71
CA GLY A 174 -25.88 2.31 7.80
C GLY A 174 -24.49 1.72 7.56
N GLU A 175 -24.23 1.13 6.39
CA GLU A 175 -22.92 0.66 5.95
C GLU A 175 -22.47 1.49 4.74
N VAL A 176 -21.16 1.68 4.57
CA VAL A 176 -20.62 2.39 3.40
C VAL A 176 -20.15 1.36 2.39
N ASP A 177 -20.85 1.26 1.26
CA ASP A 177 -20.43 0.46 0.11
C ASP A 177 -19.34 1.22 -0.65
N VAL A 178 -18.13 0.62 -0.68
CA VAL A 178 -16.96 1.23 -1.30
C VAL A 178 -16.72 0.67 -2.69
N ARG A 179 -16.91 1.52 -3.71
CA ARG A 179 -16.66 1.18 -5.11
C ARG A 179 -15.48 1.97 -5.63
N ILE A 180 -14.56 1.28 -6.31
CA ILE A 180 -13.34 1.87 -6.86
C ILE A 180 -13.32 1.61 -8.36
N TRP A 181 -13.15 2.68 -9.11
CA TRP A 181 -12.95 2.62 -10.55
C TRP A 181 -11.56 3.16 -10.89
N ILE A 182 -10.80 2.40 -11.68
CA ILE A 182 -9.48 2.84 -12.17
C ILE A 182 -9.59 3.07 -13.66
N HIS A 183 -9.06 4.22 -14.09
CA HIS A 183 -9.03 4.63 -15.48
C HIS A 183 -8.40 3.52 -16.33
N PRO A 184 -8.99 3.15 -17.49
CA PRO A 184 -8.54 2.01 -18.30
C PRO A 184 -7.03 2.00 -18.57
N ASP A 185 -6.48 3.16 -18.93
CA ASP A 185 -5.04 3.32 -19.22
C ASP A 185 -4.12 3.09 -18.01
N HIS A 186 -4.65 3.23 -16.80
CA HIS A 186 -3.93 3.09 -15.53
C HIS A 186 -4.20 1.74 -14.85
N ARG A 187 -5.01 0.86 -15.45
CA ARG A 187 -5.30 -0.48 -14.90
C ARG A 187 -4.06 -1.34 -14.81
N LYS A 188 -4.13 -2.32 -13.91
CA LYS A 188 -3.05 -3.29 -13.63
C LYS A 188 -1.76 -2.68 -13.07
N ARG A 189 -1.71 -1.37 -12.76
CA ARG A 189 -0.56 -0.67 -12.16
C ARG A 189 -0.59 -0.57 -10.63
N GLY A 190 -1.61 -1.15 -9.97
CA GLY A 190 -1.73 -1.16 -8.50
C GLY A 190 -2.62 -0.08 -7.89
N PHE A 191 -3.14 0.86 -8.68
CA PHE A 191 -3.98 1.96 -8.19
C PHE A 191 -5.24 1.52 -7.47
N GLY A 192 -5.86 0.39 -7.83
CA GLY A 192 -7.05 -0.11 -7.13
C GLY A 192 -6.79 -0.43 -5.66
N THR A 193 -5.65 -1.07 -5.37
CA THR A 193 -5.24 -1.39 -4.00
C THR A 193 -4.83 -0.15 -3.22
N ALA A 194 -4.12 0.78 -3.86
CA ALA A 194 -3.71 2.04 -3.23
C ALA A 194 -4.92 2.92 -2.91
N ALA A 195 -5.88 3.05 -3.84
CA ALA A 195 -7.13 3.76 -3.64
C ALA A 195 -7.95 3.15 -2.51
N LEU A 196 -8.05 1.83 -2.42
CA LEU A 196 -8.74 1.14 -1.32
C LEU A 196 -8.10 1.39 0.03
N ARG A 197 -6.77 1.45 0.10
CA ARG A 197 -6.07 1.72 1.36
C ARG A 197 -6.33 3.16 1.82
N LYS A 198 -6.22 4.13 0.91
CA LYS A 198 -6.43 5.55 1.21
C LYS A 198 -7.90 5.85 1.53
N SER A 199 -8.84 5.22 0.82
CA SER A 199 -10.27 5.48 1.00
C SER A 199 -10.76 5.15 2.41
N ARG A 200 -10.14 4.19 3.10
CA ARG A 200 -10.52 3.84 4.48
C ARG A 200 -10.39 5.00 5.45
N SER A 201 -9.35 5.82 5.31
CA SER A 201 -9.14 6.99 6.18
C SER A 201 -10.09 8.12 5.81
N GLU A 202 -10.26 8.40 4.52
CA GLU A 202 -11.15 9.48 4.04
C GLU A 202 -12.63 9.18 4.32
N LEU A 203 -13.07 7.95 4.07
CA LEU A 203 -14.47 7.57 4.31
C LEU A 203 -14.81 7.47 5.79
N ALA A 204 -13.85 7.12 6.65
CA ALA A 204 -14.06 7.17 8.09
C ALA A 204 -14.23 8.61 8.61
N TRP A 205 -13.67 9.59 7.91
CA TRP A 205 -13.90 11.01 8.19
C TRP A 205 -15.29 11.46 7.72
N CYS A 206 -15.70 11.07 6.51
CA CYS A 206 -17.01 11.40 5.96
C CYS A 206 -18.18 10.70 6.67
N PHE A 207 -17.99 9.45 7.14
CA PHE A 207 -19.03 8.65 7.80
C PHE A 207 -18.55 8.13 9.16
N PRO A 208 -18.52 8.99 10.19
CA PRO A 208 -18.11 8.56 11.51
C PRO A 208 -19.06 7.47 12.03
N ALA A 209 -18.50 6.34 12.47
CA ALA A 209 -19.22 5.19 13.03
C ALA A 209 -19.98 4.26 12.04
N ALA A 210 -19.88 4.46 10.73
CA ALA A 210 -20.38 3.49 9.75
C ALA A 210 -19.30 2.43 9.40
N PRO A 211 -19.61 1.13 9.39
CA PRO A 211 -18.70 0.11 8.88
C PRO A 211 -18.53 0.26 7.35
N LEU A 212 -17.29 0.12 6.88
CA LEU A 212 -16.95 0.08 5.46
C LEU A 212 -17.05 -1.35 4.95
N VAL A 213 -17.82 -1.58 3.88
CA VAL A 213 -18.07 -2.90 3.27
C VAL A 213 -17.55 -2.96 1.85
#